data_AF-G7M078-F1
#
_entry.id   AF-G7M078-F1
#
_cell.length_a   1.000
_cell.length_b   1.000
_cell.length_c   1.000
_cell.angle_alpha   90.00
_cell.angle_beta   90.00
_cell.angle_gamma   90.00
#
_symmetry.space_group_name_H-M   'P 1'
#
loop_
_entity.id
_entity.type
_entity.pdbx_description
1 polymer ?
#
loop_
_entity_poly.entity_id
_entity_poly.type
_entity_poly.pdbx_seq_one_letter_code
_entity_poly.pdbx_strand_id
1 'polypeptide(L)' 'MDLNELVNSIVNNGFAVAVAAYLLIRLEKQIDNLSTSINKLNTIISAKLGVAIDTDSSDDDSHKVA' A
#
# COMPACT_ATOMS: atom_id res chain seq x y z
N MET A 1 4.23 36.81 -19.83
CA MET A 1 3.25 35.75 -19.59
C MET A 1 2.25 36.30 -18.61
N ASP A 2 1.03 36.57 -19.06
CA ASP A 2 0.02 37.17 -18.20
C ASP A 2 -0.36 36.18 -17.09
N LEU A 3 -0.46 36.66 -15.86
CA LEU A 3 -0.83 35.83 -14.70
C LEU A 3 -2.14 35.05 -14.94
N ASN A 4 -3.04 35.62 -15.75
CA ASN A 4 -4.30 35.01 -16.11
C ASN A 4 -4.13 33.74 -16.97
N GLU A 5 -3.13 33.72 -17.85
CA GLU A 5 -2.83 32.58 -18.73
C GLU A 5 -2.11 31.45 -17.97
N LEU A 6 -1.26 31.83 -17.00
CA LEU A 6 -0.64 30.89 -16.07
C LEU A 6 -1.69 30.21 -15.18
N VAL A 7 -2.61 31.00 -14.59
CA VAL A 7 -3.71 30.47 -13.76
C VAL A 7 -4.63 29.57 -14.58
N ASN A 8 -4.99 29.97 -15.79
CA ASN A 8 -5.87 29.15 -16.66
C ASN A 8 -5.21 27.81 -17.04
N SER A 9 -3.90 27.82 -17.31
CA SER A 9 -3.14 26.59 -17.60
C SER A 9 -3.02 25.66 -16.39
N ILE A 10 -2.80 26.21 -15.19
CA ILE A 10 -2.77 25.44 -13.92
C ILE A 10 -4.14 24.84 -13.62
N VAL A 11 -5.23 25.58 -13.81
CA VAL A 11 -6.59 25.07 -13.57
C VAL A 11 -6.95 23.97 -14.56
N ASN A 12 -6.62 24.15 -15.84
CA ASN A 12 -6.91 23.16 -16.89
C ASN A 12 -6.17 21.83 -16.66
N ASN A 13 -4.88 21.87 -16.28
CA ASN A 13 -4.14 20.66 -15.92
C ASN A 13 -4.40 20.18 -14.49
N GLY A 14 -4.85 21.07 -13.61
CA GLY A 14 -5.06 20.81 -12.18
C GLY A 14 -6.17 19.81 -11.92
N PHE A 15 -7.19 19.75 -12.79
CA PHE A 15 -8.26 18.76 -12.67
C PHE A 15 -7.73 17.33 -12.83
N ALA A 16 -6.98 17.05 -13.89
CA ALA A 16 -6.41 15.72 -14.13
C ALA A 16 -5.45 15.32 -13.00
N VAL A 17 -4.65 16.26 -12.50
CA VAL A 17 -3.74 16.04 -11.38
C VAL A 17 -4.49 15.76 -10.08
N ALA A 18 -5.55 16.51 -9.78
CA ALA A 18 -6.37 16.30 -8.59
C ALA A 18 -7.10 14.94 -8.63
N VAL A 19 -7.62 14.56 -9.79
CA VAL A 19 -8.25 13.25 -10.00
C VAL A 19 -7.22 12.13 -9.83
N ALA A 20 -6.03 12.27 -10.42
CA ALA A 20 -4.95 11.28 -10.26
C ALA A 20 -4.54 11.13 -8.80
N ALA A 21 -4.34 12.24 -8.08
CA ALA A 21 -4.00 12.23 -6.66
C ALA A 21 -5.10 11.54 -5.81
N TYR A 22 -6.37 11.84 -6.07
CA TYR A 22 -7.48 11.17 -5.40
C TYR A 22 -7.51 9.66 -5.67
N LEU A 23 -7.25 9.24 -6.91
CA LEU A 23 -7.21 7.82 -7.27
C LEU A 23 -6.05 7.10 -6.58
N LEU A 24 -4.87 7.71 -6.49
CA LEU A 24 -3.72 7.14 -5.79
C LEU A 24 -4.03 6.91 -4.31
N ILE A 25 -4.56 7.93 -3.62
CA ILE A 25 -4.96 7.82 -2.21
C ILE A 25 -6.02 6.73 -2.02
N ARG A 26 -6.99 6.64 -2.95
CA ARG A 26 -8.03 5.62 -2.90
C ARG A 26 -7.48 4.21 -3.15
N LEU A 27 -6.46 4.07 -3.99
CA LEU A 27 -5.82 2.79 -4.28
C LEU A 27 -5.02 2.30 -3.07
N GLU A 28 -4.23 3.18 -2.45
CA GLU A 28 -3.48 2.90 -1.21
C GLU A 28 -4.41 2.33 -0.13
N LYS A 29 -5.52 3.02 0.13
CA LYS A 29 -6.53 2.57 1.10
C LYS A 29 -7.12 1.18 0.78
N GLN A 30 -7.28 0.84 -0.51
CA GLN A 30 -7.79 -0.47 -0.90
C GLN A 30 -6.75 -1.57 -0.68
N ILE A 31 -5.47 -1.28 -0.94
CA ILE A 31 -4.37 -2.22 -0.73
C ILE A 31 -4.20 -2.53 0.76
N ASP A 32 -4.24 -1.51 1.62
CA ASP A 32 -4.14 -1.70 3.07
C ASP A 32 -5.28 -2.55 3.64
N ASN A 33 -6.50 -2.30 3.16
CA ASN A 33 -7.67 -3.10 3.53
C ASN A 33 -7.54 -4.56 3.07
N LEU A 34 -6.99 -4.78 1.87
CA LEU A 34 -6.74 -6.11 1.34
C LEU A 34 -5.68 -6.85 2.18
N SER A 35 -4.55 -6.21 2.45
CA SER A 35 -3.48 -6.73 3.31
C SER A 35 -4.01 -7.12 4.69
N THR A 36 -4.79 -6.24 5.31
CA THR A 36 -5.44 -6.52 6.60
C THR A 36 -6.39 -7.71 6.52
N SER A 37 -7.14 -7.85 5.43
CA SER A 37 -8.07 -8.96 5.23
C SER A 37 -7.33 -10.29 5.04
N ILE A 38 -6.21 -10.30 4.32
CA ILE A 38 -5.35 -11.47 4.14
C ILE A 38 -4.74 -11.90 5.48
N ASN A 39 -4.20 -10.97 6.27
CA ASN A 39 -3.63 -11.28 7.58
C ASN A 39 -4.69 -11.87 8.52
N LYS A 40 -5.89 -11.28 8.58
CA LYS A 40 -7.02 -11.84 9.34
C LYS A 40 -7.38 -13.25 8.89
N LEU A 41 -7.40 -13.49 7.58
CA LEU A 41 -7.67 -14.81 7.03
C LEU A 41 -6.59 -15.82 7.44
N ASN A 42 -5.31 -15.45 7.34
CA ASN A 42 -4.19 -16.29 7.77
C ASN A 42 -4.28 -16.63 9.27
N THR A 43 -4.61 -15.65 10.13
CA THR A 43 -4.83 -15.88 11.55
C THR A 43 -6.00 -16.83 11.81
N ILE A 44 -7.12 -16.67 11.11
CA ILE A 44 -8.29 -17.56 11.26
C ILE A 44 -7.94 -18.98 10.81
N ILE A 45 -7.23 -19.15 9.69
CA ILE A 45 -6.80 -20.47 9.20
C ILE A 45 -5.86 -21.12 10.21
N SER A 46 -4.86 -20.38 10.71
CA SER A 46 -3.91 -20.86 11.72
C SER A 46 -4.63 -21.30 13.01
N ALA A 47 -5.55 -20.46 13.51
CA ALA A 47 -6.35 -20.75 14.70
C ALA A 47 -7.27 -21.97 14.52
N LYS A 48 -7.84 -22.15 13.32
CA LYS A 48 -8.80 -23.22 13.03
C LYS A 48 -8.12 -24.55 12.70
N LEU A 49 -6.86 -24.53 12.25
CA LEU A 49 -6.06 -25.71 11.92
C LEU A 49 -5.14 -26.14 13.07
N GLY A 50 -4.97 -25.31 14.11
CA GLY A 50 -4.10 -25.60 15.26
C GLY A 50 -2.60 -25.54 14.93
N VAL A 51 -2.25 -25.01 13.75
CA VAL A 51 -0.88 -24.79 13.29
C VAL A 51 -0.66 -23.29 13.28
N ALA A 52 0.29 -22.81 14.10
CA ALA A 52 0.79 -21.45 13.96
C ALA A 52 1.55 -21.37 12.63
N ILE A 53 1.02 -20.63 11.65
CA ILE A 53 1.78 -20.32 10.44
C ILE A 53 2.75 -19.18 10.81
N ASP A 54 3.94 -19.56 11.28
CA ASP A 54 5.04 -18.62 11.49
C ASP A 54 5.37 -17.97 10.15
N THR A 55 4.97 -16.70 10.02
CA THR A 55 5.21 -15.91 8.82
C THR A 55 6.51 -15.13 8.91
N ASP A 56 7.35 -15.42 9.91
CA ASP A 56 8.60 -14.72 10.16
C ASP A 56 9.71 -15.37 9.34
N SER A 57 9.98 -14.77 8.18
CA SER A 57 11.20 -15.01 7.41
C SER A 57 12.39 -14.55 8.24
N SER A 58 12.94 -15.44 9.06
CA SER A 58 14.22 -15.22 9.75
C SER A 58 15.33 -15.38 8.71
N ASP A 59 15.90 -14.27 8.25
CA ASP A 59 17.20 -14.24 7.57
C ASP A 59 18.24 -14.79 8.58
N ASP A 60 18.63 -16.05 8.40
CA ASP A 60 19.70 -16.71 9.16
C ASP A 60 21.06 -16.23 8.65
N ASP A 61 21.56 -15.14 9.23
CA ASP A 61 22.92 -14.64 9.02
C ASP A 61 23.94 -15.58 9.70
N SER A 62 24.19 -16.70 9.04
CA SER A 62 25.05 -17.78 9.48
C SER A 62 26.53 -17.45 9.26
N HIS A 63 27.11 -16.68 10.18
CA HIS A 63 28.57 -16.61 10.36
C HIS A 63 28.99 -17.07 11.76
N LYS A 64 29.21 -18.37 11.91
CA LYS A 64 30.08 -18.91 12.95
C LYS A 64 30.95 -20.03 12.38
N VAL A 65 32.12 -19.63 11.87
CA VAL A 65 33.24 -20.53 11.59
C VAL A 65 33.88 -20.97 12.90
N ALA A 66 34.16 -22.27 12.99
CA ALA A 66 34.71 -22.96 14.16
C ALA A 66 36.21 -22.66 14.38
#